data_AF-A0A4U7AYK5-F1
#
_entry.id   AF-A0A4U7AYK5-F1
#
_cell.length_a   1.000
_cell.length_b   1.000
_cell.length_c   1.000
_cell.angle_alpha   90.00
_cell.angle_beta   90.00
_cell.angle_gamma   90.00
#
_symmetry.space_group_name_H-M   'P 1'
#
loop_
_entity.id
_entity.type
_entity.pdbx_description
1 polymer ?
#
loop_
_entity_poly.entity_id
_entity_poly.type
_entity_poly.pdbx_seq_one_letter_code
_entity_poly.pdbx_strand_id
1 'polypeptide(L)'
;MQQHEYIFFDLMDPSLGTEFDVIAPVMGGGHAPYNGFGKFQVSTGILEKYSPGTRHFVQEPVFVPRSDDAEEGDGWLLVLVNNYDTMGSELHVIDTKDFTNAVAKIFLPS
;
A
#
# COMPACT_ATOMS: atom_id res chain seq x y z
N MET A 1 5.74 18.54 19.28
CA MET A 1 5.63 17.29 18.48
C MET A 1 5.78 16.13 19.45
N GLN A 2 4.89 15.15 19.36
CA GLN A 2 5.01 13.89 20.09
C GLN A 2 5.91 12.93 19.30
N GLN A 3 6.48 11.94 19.99
CA GLN A 3 7.20 10.85 19.34
C GLN A 3 6.18 9.87 18.76
N HIS A 4 6.45 9.33 17.56
CA HIS A 4 5.61 8.35 16.87
C HIS A 4 6.34 7.00 16.80
N GLU A 5 5.61 5.91 17.03
CA GLU A 5 6.14 4.54 17.01
C GLU A 5 5.96 3.85 15.65
N TYR A 6 4.92 4.22 14.90
CA TYR A 6 4.61 3.62 13.60
C TYR A 6 4.64 4.64 12.47
N ILE A 7 5.25 4.25 11.35
CA ILE A 7 5.32 5.05 10.13
C ILE A 7 4.77 4.22 8.97
N PHE A 8 3.83 4.80 8.23
CA PHE A 8 3.31 4.24 6.98
C PHE A 8 3.81 5.06 5.80
N PHE A 9 4.32 4.41 4.76
CA PHE A 9 4.90 5.11 3.60
C PHE A 9 4.93 4.24 2.35
N ASP A 10 4.82 4.88 1.19
CA ASP A 10 5.00 4.24 -0.10
C ASP A 10 6.44 3.82 -0.33
N LEU A 11 6.62 2.71 -1.05
CA LEU A 11 7.93 2.21 -1.41
C LEU A 11 7.97 1.69 -2.85
N MET A 12 9.16 1.73 -3.42
CA MET A 12 9.50 1.03 -4.65
C MET A 12 10.58 0.02 -4.29
N ASP A 13 10.21 -1.26 -4.32
CA ASP A 13 11.11 -2.36 -4.00
C ASP A 13 11.27 -3.28 -5.21
N PRO A 14 12.43 -3.24 -5.90
CA PRO A 14 12.69 -4.09 -7.06
C PRO A 14 12.57 -5.59 -6.78
N SER A 15 12.70 -6.03 -5.53
CA SER A 15 12.60 -7.46 -5.16
C SER A 15 11.16 -7.98 -5.19
N LEU A 16 10.15 -7.10 -5.23
CA LEU A 16 8.73 -7.48 -5.35
C LEU A 16 8.34 -7.91 -6.78
N GLY A 17 9.27 -7.84 -7.74
CA GLY A 17 9.12 -8.48 -9.04
C GLY A 17 8.17 -7.74 -10.00
N THR A 18 8.12 -6.41 -9.94
CA THR A 18 7.33 -5.61 -10.88
C THR A 18 7.69 -5.94 -12.34
N GLU A 19 6.69 -6.32 -13.13
CA GLU A 19 6.82 -6.66 -14.56
C GLU A 19 6.86 -5.39 -15.42
N PHE A 20 7.95 -4.63 -15.31
CA PHE A 20 8.13 -3.35 -16.02
C PHE A 20 8.00 -3.47 -17.54
N ASP A 21 8.42 -4.59 -18.14
CA ASP A 21 8.28 -4.86 -19.56
C ASP A 21 6.80 -4.94 -20.01
N VAL A 22 5.92 -5.39 -19.12
CA VAL A 22 4.48 -5.47 -19.35
C VAL A 22 3.79 -4.13 -19.10
N ILE A 23 4.11 -3.46 -17.99
CA ILE A 23 3.39 -2.25 -17.56
C ILE A 23 3.92 -0.96 -18.19
N ALA A 24 5.20 -0.86 -18.56
CA ALA A 24 5.81 0.38 -19.06
C ALA A 24 5.09 0.98 -20.29
N PRO A 25 4.59 0.19 -21.26
CA PRO A 25 3.85 0.73 -22.41
C PRO A 25 2.50 1.37 -22.06
N VAL A 26 1.91 1.02 -20.91
CA VAL A 26 0.54 1.41 -20.52
C VAL A 26 0.46 2.23 -19.23
N MET A 27 1.55 2.30 -18.45
CA MET A 27 1.57 3.03 -17.17
C MET A 27 1.50 4.56 -17.33
N GLY A 28 1.76 5.08 -18.53
CA GLY A 28 1.89 6.51 -18.78
C GLY A 28 3.14 7.10 -18.13
N GLY A 29 3.07 8.38 -17.73
CA GLY A 29 4.17 9.06 -17.05
C GLY A 29 3.68 10.26 -16.24
N GLY A 30 4.55 10.79 -15.36
CA GLY A 30 4.30 12.02 -14.60
C GLY A 30 4.26 11.88 -13.08
N HIS A 31 4.38 10.67 -12.54
CA HIS A 31 4.41 10.37 -11.11
C HIS A 31 5.37 9.22 -10.83
N ALA A 32 5.95 9.19 -9.62
CA ALA A 32 6.85 8.12 -9.21
C ALA A 32 6.06 6.81 -9.05
N PRO A 33 6.54 5.67 -9.60
CA PRO A 33 5.88 4.39 -9.41
C PRO A 33 6.19 3.85 -8.01
N TYR A 34 5.19 3.29 -7.35
CA TYR A 34 5.30 2.58 -6.07
C TYR A 34 4.61 1.22 -6.20
N ASN A 35 5.33 0.13 -5.96
CA ASN A 35 4.82 -1.24 -6.11
C ASN A 35 4.37 -1.87 -4.78
N GLY A 36 4.34 -1.06 -3.72
CA GLY A 36 3.88 -1.43 -2.41
C GLY A 36 4.02 -0.28 -1.43
N PHE A 37 3.65 -0.54 -0.18
CA PHE A 37 3.82 0.39 0.93
C PHE A 37 4.21 -0.39 2.19
N GLY A 38 4.78 0.32 3.17
CA GLY A 38 5.37 -0.26 4.36
C GLY A 38 4.73 0.21 5.65
N LYS A 39 4.78 -0.64 6.68
CA LYS A 39 4.58 -0.30 8.09
C LYS A 39 5.91 -0.51 8.80
N PHE A 40 6.53 0.57 9.23
CA PHE A 40 7.78 0.57 9.96
C PHE A 40 7.54 0.85 11.44
N GLN A 41 8.06 -0.05 12.28
CA GLN A 41 8.08 0.14 13.73
C GLN A 41 9.42 0.74 14.15
N VAL A 42 9.39 1.94 14.75
CA VAL A 42 10.59 2.71 15.06
C VAL A 42 11.45 2.03 16.13
N SER A 43 10.82 1.52 17.20
CA SER A 43 11.58 0.92 18.31
C SER A 43 12.31 -0.37 17.94
N THR A 44 11.76 -1.16 17.03
CA THR A 44 12.30 -2.48 16.64
C THR A 44 13.03 -2.47 15.30
N GLY A 45 12.79 -1.46 14.47
CA GLY A 45 13.28 -1.41 13.09
C GLY A 45 12.61 -2.40 12.13
N ILE A 46 11.51 -3.04 12.56
CA ILE A 46 10.80 -4.02 11.74
C ILE A 46 10.01 -3.29 10.65
N LEU A 47 10.14 -3.76 9.41
CA LEU A 47 9.39 -3.29 8.24
C LEU A 47 8.52 -4.42 7.70
N GLU A 48 7.21 -4.27 7.83
CA GLU A 48 6.23 -5.09 7.13
C GLU A 48 5.86 -4.41 5.81
N LYS A 49 5.68 -5.18 4.73
CA LYS A 49 5.39 -4.65 3.40
C LYS A 49 4.12 -5.26 2.85
N TYR A 50 3.30 -4.42 2.22
CA TYR A 50 2.19 -4.85 1.39
C TYR A 50 2.53 -4.62 -0.08
N SER A 51 2.25 -5.60 -0.94
CA SER A 51 2.29 -5.44 -2.39
C SER A 51 1.04 -6.07 -3.03
N PRO A 52 0.28 -5.33 -3.84
CA PRO A 52 -0.96 -5.84 -4.44
C PRO A 52 -0.74 -6.85 -5.59
N GLY A 53 0.46 -6.89 -6.17
CA GLY A 53 0.81 -7.76 -7.30
C GLY A 53 1.96 -7.18 -8.15
N THR A 54 2.47 -7.99 -9.09
CA THR A 54 3.59 -7.62 -9.98
C THR A 54 3.22 -6.63 -11.08
N ARG A 55 1.92 -6.43 -11.31
CA ARG A 55 1.36 -5.55 -12.36
C ARG A 55 0.44 -4.48 -11.76
N HIS A 56 0.77 -4.07 -10.55
CA HIS A 56 0.00 -3.11 -9.79
C HIS A 56 0.91 -2.02 -9.25
N PHE A 57 0.39 -0.80 -9.18
CA PHE A 57 1.00 0.27 -8.40
C PHE A 57 0.03 0.77 -7.33
N VAL A 58 0.59 1.28 -6.24
CA VAL A 58 -0.13 1.90 -5.14
C VAL A 58 0.02 3.42 -5.17
N GLN A 59 -0.94 4.11 -4.59
CA GLN A 59 -0.85 5.54 -4.24
C GLN A 59 -0.70 5.71 -2.73
N GLU A 60 -0.62 6.97 -2.28
CA GLU A 60 -0.48 7.30 -0.86
C GLU A 60 -1.60 6.68 -0.02
N PRO A 61 -1.28 5.90 1.03
CA PRO A 61 -2.27 5.24 1.85
C PRO A 61 -2.77 6.17 2.96
N VAL A 62 -4.02 5.97 3.38
CA VAL A 62 -4.65 6.70 4.48
C VAL A 62 -4.86 5.76 5.66
N PHE A 63 -4.34 6.14 6.83
CA PHE A 63 -4.57 5.42 8.09
C PHE A 63 -5.92 5.78 8.72
N VAL A 64 -6.65 4.77 9.15
CA VAL A 64 -7.92 4.89 9.89
C VAL A 64 -7.80 4.11 11.20
N PRO A 65 -7.86 4.76 12.37
CA PRO A 65 -7.76 4.07 13.65
C PRO A 65 -8.93 3.10 13.85
N ARG A 66 -8.68 1.98 14.56
CA ARG A 66 -9.69 0.93 14.78
C ARG A 66 -10.90 1.42 15.57
N SER A 67 -10.65 2.34 16.49
CA SER A 67 -11.62 2.98 17.38
C SER A 67 -11.00 4.27 17.93
N ASP A 68 -11.81 5.11 18.57
CA ASP A 68 -11.33 6.35 19.21
C ASP A 68 -10.26 6.09 20.29
N ASP A 69 -10.33 4.93 20.97
CA ASP A 69 -9.38 4.49 22.00
C ASP A 69 -8.30 3.51 21.49
N ALA A 70 -8.12 3.37 20.17
CA ALA A 70 -7.15 2.44 19.61
C ALA A 70 -5.70 2.84 19.98
N GLU A 71 -4.85 1.84 20.19
CA GLU A 71 -3.41 2.05 20.33
C GLU A 71 -2.82 2.64 19.04
N GLU A 72 -1.72 3.39 19.16
CA GLU A 72 -1.03 3.97 17.99
C GLU A 72 -0.73 2.87 16.95
N GLY A 73 -1.13 3.11 15.70
CA GLY A 73 -0.91 2.16 14.61
C GLY A 73 -1.89 0.98 14.55
N ASP A 74 -2.84 0.82 15.49
CA ASP A 74 -3.91 -0.18 15.39
C ASP A 74 -5.11 0.35 14.58
N GLY A 75 -5.34 -0.24 13.41
CA GLY A 75 -6.38 0.21 12.51
C GLY A 75 -6.29 -0.42 11.13
N TRP A 76 -6.69 0.37 10.13
CA TRP A 76 -6.69 -0.02 8.73
C TRP A 76 -5.99 1.01 7.86
N LEU A 77 -5.41 0.55 6.76
CA LEU A 77 -4.89 1.39 5.69
C LEU A 77 -5.84 1.25 4.49
N LEU A 78 -6.27 2.39 3.97
CA LEU A 78 -6.97 2.49 2.69
C LEU A 78 -5.96 2.92 1.64
N VAL A 79 -5.85 2.18 0.54
CA VAL A 79 -4.87 2.47 -0.51
C VAL A 79 -5.51 2.31 -1.89
N LEU A 80 -5.35 3.32 -2.74
CA LEU A 80 -5.77 3.23 -4.14
C LEU A 80 -4.69 2.48 -4.92
N VAL A 81 -5.13 1.55 -5.75
CA VAL A 81 -4.29 0.65 -6.53
C VAL A 81 -4.65 0.78 -8.00
N ASN A 82 -3.64 0.95 -8.84
CA ASN A 82 -3.74 0.86 -10.28
C ASN A 82 -3.49 -0.60 -10.69
N ASN A 83 -4.47 -1.24 -11.33
CA ASN A 83 -4.34 -2.58 -11.88
C ASN A 83 -4.11 -2.50 -13.40
N TYR A 84 -2.91 -2.84 -13.84
CA TYR A 84 -2.55 -2.78 -15.27
C TYR A 84 -3.00 -4.00 -16.08
N ASP A 85 -3.42 -5.10 -15.45
CA ASP A 85 -4.04 -6.23 -16.16
C ASP A 85 -5.45 -5.87 -16.65
N THR A 86 -6.20 -5.12 -15.84
CA THR A 86 -7.58 -4.73 -16.15
C THR A 86 -7.73 -3.30 -16.63
N MET A 87 -6.65 -2.51 -16.55
CA MET A 87 -6.65 -1.05 -16.74
C MET A 87 -7.68 -0.35 -15.84
N GLY A 88 -7.91 -0.90 -14.66
CA GLY A 88 -8.86 -0.41 -13.66
C GLY A 88 -8.19 0.10 -12.39
N SER A 89 -8.99 0.70 -11.53
CA SER A 89 -8.57 1.09 -10.17
C SER A 89 -9.24 0.21 -9.13
N GLU A 90 -8.52 -0.06 -8.05
CA GLU A 90 -8.98 -0.85 -6.92
C GLU A 90 -8.71 -0.06 -5.63
N LEU A 91 -9.62 -0.10 -4.66
CA LEU A 91 -9.36 0.40 -3.31
C LEU A 91 -9.15 -0.81 -2.40
N HIS A 92 -7.94 -0.95 -1.86
CA HIS A 92 -7.62 -2.03 -0.94
C HIS A 92 -7.75 -1.54 0.51
N VAL A 93 -8.26 -2.44 1.36
CA VAL A 93 -8.32 -2.25 2.81
C VAL A 93 -7.35 -3.24 3.43
N ILE A 94 -6.34 -2.75 4.14
CA ILE A 94 -5.31 -3.56 4.80
C ILE A 94 -5.49 -3.41 6.32
N ASP A 95 -5.52 -4.52 7.06
CA ASP A 95 -5.55 -4.47 8.52
C ASP A 95 -4.12 -4.39 9.06
N THR A 96 -3.82 -3.47 9.99
CA THR A 96 -2.46 -3.32 10.52
C THR A 96 -1.97 -4.51 11.36
N LYS A 97 -2.87 -5.44 11.73
CA LYS A 97 -2.53 -6.71 12.40
C LYS A 97 -2.14 -7.83 11.44
N ASP A 98 -2.53 -7.73 10.17
CA ASP A 98 -2.07 -8.59 9.08
C ASP A 98 -1.74 -7.72 7.86
N PHE A 99 -0.57 -7.10 7.91
CA PHE A 99 -0.19 -6.06 6.96
C PHE A 99 0.14 -6.60 5.57
N THR A 100 0.25 -7.91 5.41
CA THR A 100 0.65 -8.54 4.14
C THR A 100 -0.52 -8.87 3.24
N ASN A 101 -1.76 -8.80 3.75
CA ASN A 101 -2.96 -9.20 3.03
C ASN A 101 -4.02 -8.11 3.03
N ALA A 102 -4.76 -8.02 1.93
CA ALA A 102 -5.94 -7.18 1.87
C ALA A 102 -7.13 -7.91 2.51
N VAL A 103 -7.77 -7.28 3.51
CA VAL A 103 -9.01 -7.79 4.09
C VAL A 103 -10.21 -7.52 3.19
N ALA A 104 -10.11 -6.51 2.32
CA ALA A 104 -11.07 -6.25 1.26
C ALA A 104 -10.40 -5.59 0.04
N LYS A 105 -10.95 -5.84 -1.14
CA LYS A 105 -10.63 -5.15 -2.38
C LYS A 105 -11.93 -4.67 -3.02
N ILE A 106 -12.04 -3.37 -3.27
CA ILE A 106 -13.18 -2.76 -3.94
C ILE A 106 -12.75 -2.40 -5.36
N PHE A 107 -13.40 -3.00 -6.37
CA PHE A 107 -13.14 -2.68 -7.77
C PHE A 107 -13.94 -1.44 -8.15
N LEU A 108 -13.26 -0.39 -8.60
CA LEU A 108 -13.92 0.84 -9.02
C LEU A 108 -14.49 0.65 -10.44
N PRO A 109 -15.72 1.14 -10.71
CA PRO A 109 -16.24 1.15 -12.07
C PRO A 109 -15.43 2.14 -12.91
N SER A 110 -15.08 1.71 -14.12
CA SER A 110 -14.49 2.54 -15.17
C SER A 110 -15.54 3.29 -15.99
#